data_AF-A0A5C1B6S9-F1
#
_entry.id   AF-A0A5C1B6S9-F1
#
_cell.length_a   1.000
_cell.length_b   1.000
_cell.length_c   1.000
_cell.angle_alpha   90.00
_cell.angle_beta   90.00
_cell.angle_gamma   90.00
#
_symmetry.space_group_name_H-M   'P 1'
#
loop_
_entity.id
_entity.type
_entity.pdbx_description
1 polymer ?
#
loop_
_entity_poly.entity_id
_entity_poly.type
_entity_poly.pdbx_seq_one_letter_code
_entity_poly.pdbx_strand_id
1 'polypeptide(L)'
;MMQFNHGVEAMPGDTPAIPNPPPEAPPLTPGNVPPAPPVESPPDEEPQGIPTEPPQELPPNTPPETPPATPVDLPPGRDPRQPQE
;
A
#
# COMPACT_ATOMS: atom_id res chain seq x y z
N MET A 1 -14.37 -22.92 -94.11
CA MET A 1 -13.60 -21.77 -93.57
C MET A 1 -13.28 -22.09 -92.13
N MET A 2 -12.06 -22.11 -91.61
CA MET A 2 -10.71 -22.34 -92.13
C MET A 2 -9.98 -22.98 -90.93
N GLN A 3 -9.16 -24.00 -91.21
CA GLN A 3 -8.13 -24.46 -90.29
C GLN A 3 -6.97 -23.45 -90.34
N PHE A 4 -6.55 -22.95 -89.18
CA PHE A 4 -5.37 -22.10 -88.99
C PHE A 4 -4.86 -22.39 -87.57
N ASN A 5 -3.64 -22.81 -87.27
CA ASN A 5 -2.47 -23.18 -88.07
C ASN A 5 -1.67 -24.18 -87.20
N HIS A 6 -1.06 -25.16 -87.86
CA HIS A 6 0.16 -25.80 -87.37
C HIS A 6 1.27 -24.76 -87.24
N GLY A 7 2.07 -24.85 -86.19
CA GLY A 7 3.28 -24.05 -86.02
C GLY A 7 3.82 -24.14 -84.61
N VAL A 8 4.22 -25.36 -84.20
CA VAL A 8 5.05 -25.54 -83.00
C VAL A 8 6.46 -25.15 -83.41
N GLU A 9 6.78 -23.86 -83.25
CA GLU A 9 8.13 -23.37 -83.40
C GLU A 9 8.59 -22.87 -82.03
N ALA A 10 9.01 -23.81 -81.19
CA ALA A 10 9.78 -23.50 -80.00
C ALA A 10 11.24 -23.27 -80.43
N MET A 11 11.63 -22.01 -80.38
CA MET A 11 12.96 -21.47 -80.60
C MET A 11 13.90 -21.83 -79.42
N PRO A 12 15.21 -21.51 -79.45
CA PRO A 12 16.16 -21.91 -78.41
C PRO A 12 15.67 -21.47 -77.03
N GLY A 13 15.23 -22.43 -76.22
CA GLY A 13 14.48 -22.15 -75.00
C GLY A 13 13.68 -23.33 -74.42
N ASP A 14 13.76 -24.53 -75.02
CA ASP A 14 13.14 -25.79 -74.54
C ASP A 14 13.75 -26.33 -73.22
N THR A 15 14.18 -25.47 -72.30
CA THR A 15 14.37 -25.88 -70.92
C THR A 15 13.00 -25.91 -70.23
N PRO A 16 12.55 -27.03 -69.64
CA PRO A 16 11.36 -27.04 -68.81
C PRO A 16 11.47 -25.93 -67.77
N ALA A 17 10.48 -25.04 -67.71
CA ALA A 17 10.46 -23.99 -66.72
C ALA A 17 10.52 -24.63 -65.32
N ILE A 18 11.54 -24.28 -64.53
CA ILE A 18 11.57 -24.68 -63.12
C ILE A 18 10.37 -23.98 -62.45
N PRO A 19 9.43 -24.73 -61.84
CA PRO A 19 8.33 -24.12 -61.13
C PRO A 19 8.86 -23.18 -60.07
N ASN A 20 8.22 -22.01 -59.94
CA ASN A 20 8.58 -21.08 -58.86
C ASN A 20 8.47 -21.81 -57.51
N PRO A 21 9.42 -21.61 -56.58
CA PRO A 21 9.29 -22.16 -55.24
C PRO A 21 8.02 -21.60 -54.58
N PRO A 22 7.40 -22.36 -53.66
CA PRO A 22 6.24 -21.85 -52.93
C PRO A 22 6.63 -20.59 -52.14
N PRO A 23 5.69 -19.65 -51.94
CA PRO A 23 5.93 -18.47 -51.12
C PRO A 23 6.39 -18.87 -49.70
N GLU A 24 7.32 -18.11 -49.15
CA GLU A 24 7.72 -18.29 -47.75
C GLU A 24 6.52 -18.01 -46.82
N ALA A 25 6.43 -18.78 -45.74
CA ALA A 25 5.40 -18.55 -44.74
C ALA A 25 5.58 -17.16 -44.10
N PRO A 26 4.48 -16.45 -43.79
CA PRO A 26 4.58 -15.17 -43.10
C PRO A 26 5.28 -15.35 -41.74
N PRO A 27 6.03 -14.34 -41.27
CA PRO A 27 6.65 -14.39 -39.95
C PRO A 27 5.54 -14.54 -38.89
N LEU A 28 5.80 -15.35 -37.87
CA LEU A 28 4.88 -15.50 -36.75
C LEU A 28 4.74 -14.13 -36.06
N THR A 29 3.55 -13.57 -36.12
CA THR A 29 3.22 -12.39 -35.32
C THR A 29 3.33 -12.78 -33.84
N PRO A 30 3.99 -11.96 -32.98
CA PRO A 30 3.98 -12.22 -31.54
C PRO A 30 2.54 -12.43 -31.07
N GLY A 31 2.29 -13.57 -30.43
CA GLY A 31 0.96 -13.90 -29.93
C GLY A 31 0.50 -12.86 -28.93
N ASN A 32 -0.78 -12.49 -28.99
CA ASN A 32 -1.35 -11.52 -28.06
C ASN A 32 -1.45 -12.16 -26.68
N VAL A 33 -0.45 -11.96 -25.83
CA VAL A 33 -0.51 -12.39 -24.43
C VAL A 33 -1.51 -11.50 -23.69
N PRO A 34 -2.47 -12.09 -22.93
CA PRO A 34 -3.36 -11.29 -22.13
C PRO A 34 -2.55 -10.48 -21.10
N PRO A 35 -2.99 -9.25 -20.77
CA PRO A 35 -2.31 -8.44 -19.77
C PRO A 35 -2.34 -9.15 -18.41
N ALA A 36 -1.28 -8.94 -17.62
CA ALA A 36 -1.21 -9.47 -16.26
C ALA A 36 -2.33 -8.90 -15.38
N PRO A 37 -2.82 -9.66 -14.39
CA PRO A 37 -3.84 -9.17 -13.46
C PRO A 37 -3.30 -8.00 -12.62
N PRO A 38 -4.20 -7.12 -12.10
CA PRO A 38 -3.79 -6.03 -11.22
C PRO A 38 -3.14 -6.54 -9.93
N VAL A 39 -2.15 -5.81 -9.42
CA VAL A 39 -1.53 -6.08 -8.13
C VAL A 39 -2.36 -5.45 -7.02
N GLU A 40 -2.71 -6.21 -5.99
CA GLU A 40 -3.39 -5.67 -4.81
C GLU A 40 -2.41 -4.83 -3.98
N SER A 41 -2.84 -3.62 -3.61
CA SER A 41 -2.02 -2.72 -2.79
C SER A 41 -2.21 -3.05 -1.31
N PRO A 42 -1.14 -2.97 -0.49
CA PRO A 42 -1.29 -3.08 0.95
C PRO A 42 -2.18 -1.95 1.48
N PRO A 43 -2.85 -2.13 2.63
CA PRO A 43 -3.61 -1.03 3.24
C PRO A 43 -2.67 0.13 3.59
N ASP A 44 -3.05 1.33 3.17
CA ASP A 44 -2.24 2.54 3.30
C ASP A 44 -2.11 3.07 4.74
N GLU A 45 -2.89 2.54 5.69
CA GLU A 45 -2.96 3.07 7.06
C GLU A 45 -2.27 2.16 8.08
N GLU A 46 -1.39 2.77 8.89
CA GLU A 46 -0.93 2.17 10.15
C GLU A 46 -2.13 2.01 11.10
N PRO A 47 -2.18 0.96 11.95
CA PRO A 47 -3.29 0.74 12.87
C PRO A 47 -3.44 1.95 13.81
N GLN A 48 -4.48 2.74 13.54
CA GLN A 48 -4.74 3.96 14.26
C GLN A 48 -5.21 3.64 15.69
N GLY A 49 -4.56 4.26 16.67
CA GLY A 49 -5.11 4.37 18.02
C GLY A 49 -4.55 3.43 19.09
N ILE A 50 -3.49 2.66 18.81
CA ILE A 50 -2.69 2.09 19.89
C ILE A 50 -1.58 3.07 20.27
N PRO A 51 -1.59 3.64 21.49
CA PRO A 51 -0.42 4.33 22.01
C PRO A 51 0.77 3.37 21.91
N THR A 52 1.80 3.76 21.15
CA THR A 52 3.03 2.98 21.02
C THR A 52 3.88 3.03 22.29
N GLU A 53 3.57 3.97 23.17
CA GLU A 53 4.26 4.20 24.43
C GLU A 53 3.48 3.65 25.63
N PRO A 54 4.15 3.11 26.66
CA PRO A 54 3.50 2.75 27.91
C PRO A 54 2.89 3.98 28.60
N PRO A 55 1.83 3.80 29.41
CA PRO A 55 1.27 4.90 30.19
C PRO A 55 2.30 5.41 31.22
N GLN A 56 2.25 6.70 31.51
CA GLN A 56 3.08 7.31 32.57
C GLN A 56 2.65 6.78 33.94
N GLU A 57 3.62 6.49 34.82
CA GLU A 57 3.32 6.16 36.21
C GLU A 57 2.67 7.35 36.91
N LEU A 58 1.54 7.11 37.58
CA LEU A 58 0.90 8.14 38.38
C LEU A 58 1.73 8.42 39.64
N PRO A 59 1.84 9.68 40.08
CA PRO A 59 2.44 9.97 41.38
C PRO A 59 1.63 9.28 42.50
N PRO A 60 2.26 8.95 43.64
CA PRO A 60 1.53 8.38 44.76
C PRO A 60 0.44 9.35 45.22
N ASN A 61 -0.78 8.84 45.46
CA ASN A 61 -1.88 9.59 46.07
C ASN A 61 -1.65 9.78 47.58
N THR A 62 -0.45 10.17 47.99
CA THR A 62 -0.22 10.57 49.38
C THR A 62 -0.97 11.88 49.60
N PRO A 63 -1.95 11.93 50.53
CA PRO A 63 -2.57 13.20 50.89
C PRO A 63 -1.47 14.16 51.33
N PRO A 64 -1.62 15.48 51.05
CA PRO A 64 -0.73 16.46 51.63
C PRO A 64 -0.63 16.21 53.13
N GLU A 65 0.58 16.21 53.69
CA GLU A 65 0.72 16.15 55.14
C GLU A 65 -0.13 17.28 55.72
N THR A 66 -1.14 16.91 56.52
CA THR A 66 -1.97 17.90 57.17
C THR A 66 -1.04 18.79 57.98
N PRO A 67 -1.19 20.13 57.93
CA PRO A 67 -0.40 20.99 58.79
C PRO A 67 -0.53 20.47 60.23
N PRO A 68 0.57 20.45 61.02
CA PRO A 68 0.47 20.08 62.42
C PRO A 68 -0.66 20.91 63.02
N ALA A 69 -1.57 20.28 63.76
CA ALA A 69 -2.71 20.97 64.35
C ALA A 69 -2.17 22.19 65.12
N THR A 70 -2.27 23.38 64.53
CA THR A 70 -1.81 24.61 65.17
C THR A 70 -2.75 24.83 66.34
N PRO A 71 -2.28 24.79 67.60
CA PRO A 71 -3.16 24.96 68.74
C PRO A 71 -3.40 26.46 69.00
N VAL A 72 -3.98 27.18 68.06
CA VAL A 72 -4.31 28.61 68.22
C VAL A 72 -5.54 28.90 67.36
N ASP A 73 -6.73 28.69 67.90
CA ASP A 73 -7.55 29.83 68.32
C ASP A 73 -8.21 29.60 69.70
N LEU A 74 -7.39 29.26 70.70
CA LEU A 74 -7.82 29.49 72.08
C LEU A 74 -7.81 31.01 72.29
N PRO A 75 -8.92 31.63 72.75
CA PRO A 75 -8.92 33.06 73.03
C PRO A 75 -7.77 33.38 73.99
N PRO A 76 -7.06 34.53 73.81
CA PRO A 76 -6.00 34.95 74.71
C PRO A 76 -6.50 34.81 76.15
N GLY A 77 -5.68 34.17 76.98
CA GLY A 77 -6.04 33.62 78.29
C GLY A 77 -7.19 34.35 78.96
N ARG A 78 -8.27 33.61 79.28
CA ARG A 78 -9.20 34.07 80.31
C ARG A 78 -8.34 34.34 81.54
N ASP A 79 -8.22 35.61 81.92
CA ASP A 79 -7.59 36.04 83.16
C ASP A 79 -8.04 35.09 84.28
N PRO A 80 -7.14 34.62 85.16
CA PRO A 80 -7.55 33.81 86.30
C PRO A 80 -8.71 34.53 87.00
N ARG A 81 -9.85 33.84 87.16
CA ARG A 81 -10.95 34.40 87.96
C ARG A 81 -10.36 34.76 89.32
N GLN A 82 -10.46 36.02 89.71
CA GLN A 82 -10.06 36.48 91.04
C GLN A 82 -10.79 35.60 92.07
N PRO A 83 -10.14 35.20 93.18
CA PRO A 83 -10.82 34.48 94.24
C PRO A 83 -12.05 35.28 94.65
N GLN A 84 -13.20 34.62 94.72
CA GLN A 84 -14.34 35.20 95.41
C GLN A 84 -13.97 35.15 96.90
N GLU A 85 -13.87 36.33 97.51
CA GLU A 85 -13.71 36.44 98.97
C GLU A 85 -14.94 35.89 99.71
#